data_AF-A0A7C0UXE8-F1
#
_entry.id   AF-A0A7C0UXE8-F1
#
_cell.length_a   1.000
_cell.length_b   1.000
_cell.length_c   1.000
_cell.angle_alpha   90.00
_cell.angle_beta   90.00
_cell.angle_gamma   90.00
#
_symmetry.space_group_name_H-M   'P 1'
#
loop_
_entity.id
_entity.type
_entity.pdbx_description
1 polymer ?
#
loop_
_entity_poly.entity_id
_entity_poly.type
_entity_poly.pdbx_seq_one_letter_code
_entity_poly.pdbx_strand_id
1 'polypeptide(L)'
;MRLNEELNRNVLKICRKIAGSNEIVGICVCGLAALENAPKREVDVDVLAVIRDFQPRILVYAKPLNKNSLVVSAVDQWVFEKDVEKALIGEVVAEKILFAYHAIANEEYFAKHEVAAKKRVVRELLENLIIEYPELSRELLIEPEYFLYESVTRRAKLFPLAIHSFVCVLKEREKRRLMEGFEKAFEILEKEGVIEFDEGYIRITEKLVRKTGRIKMQMLSFFKNFQKAFFGYTLGLLPKTINAFSQYREKLLKPYSNADEEKLFRLLENPRKHVYVSTPLGKVSLADRTDIQDFARKLVSDEKGFTVETEDIGGILNDVYLIRIKEDTHERKMVAKRFMDWQNFKWFSLALWSLGTQTFAVQGLSRLEREYAINKLLQSQNFHVPKILHVSMEKRLLFREYVEGKKLTEVIKRIFKAEYRKEITDELKIIEKVGGEMARIHALGVSLGDTKPENIMVSEGEIFFLDLEQASRNGNQPWDIAEFLYYAGHYASLTTKVKTVRWLTQAFIRGYLNAGGKPLNVEKAASPLYTKVFSIFTLPNVLFAISNLCKEAVKKENVSLGES
;
A
#
# COMPACT_ATOMS: atom_id res chain seq x y z
N MET A 1 5.41 -20.22 35.53
CA MET A 1 4.34 -21.02 36.12
C MET A 1 4.09 -22.18 35.18
N ARG A 2 4.75 -23.34 35.39
CA ARG A 2 4.27 -24.58 34.75
C ARG A 2 2.82 -24.74 35.20
N LEU A 3 1.89 -24.84 34.25
CA LEU A 3 0.51 -25.23 34.55
C LEU A 3 0.59 -26.46 35.48
N ASN A 4 -0.01 -26.35 36.67
CA ASN A 4 0.08 -27.39 37.70
C ASN A 4 -0.51 -28.70 37.14
N GLU A 5 0.14 -29.83 37.33
CA GLU A 5 -0.38 -31.16 36.91
C GLU A 5 -1.80 -31.41 37.45
N GLU A 6 -2.12 -30.83 38.61
CA GLU A 6 -3.46 -30.82 39.17
C GLU A 6 -4.47 -30.07 38.30
N LEU A 7 -4.10 -28.89 37.77
CA LEU A 7 -4.94 -28.12 36.86
C LEU A 7 -5.18 -28.87 35.55
N ASN A 8 -4.13 -29.46 34.96
CA ASN A 8 -4.27 -30.24 33.73
C ASN A 8 -5.22 -31.44 33.93
N ARG A 9 -5.10 -32.17 35.06
CA ARG A 9 -6.01 -33.26 35.43
C ARG A 9 -7.44 -32.78 35.60
N ASN A 10 -7.65 -31.63 36.25
CA ASN A 10 -8.98 -31.04 36.43
C ASN A 10 -9.61 -30.61 35.10
N VAL A 11 -8.84 -29.97 34.22
CA VAL A 11 -9.28 -29.59 32.87
C VAL A 11 -9.68 -30.82 32.07
N LEU A 12 -8.85 -31.87 32.05
CA LEU A 12 -9.15 -33.14 31.36
C LEU A 12 -10.45 -33.78 31.86
N LYS A 13 -10.66 -33.82 33.17
CA LYS A 13 -11.89 -34.40 33.77
C LYS A 13 -13.14 -33.64 33.34
N ILE A 14 -13.07 -32.31 33.31
CA ILE A 14 -14.18 -31.45 32.89
C ILE A 14 -14.44 -31.60 31.39
N CYS A 15 -13.40 -31.60 30.56
CA CYS A 15 -13.54 -31.79 29.11
C CYS A 15 -14.14 -33.17 28.77
N ARG A 16 -13.74 -34.24 29.48
CA ARG A 16 -14.36 -35.57 29.33
C ARG A 16 -15.85 -35.56 29.69
N LYS A 17 -16.23 -34.86 30.75
CA LYS A 17 -17.65 -34.71 31.12
C LYS A 17 -18.45 -33.96 30.04
N ILE A 18 -17.85 -32.93 29.44
CA ILE A 18 -18.48 -32.16 28.35
C ILE A 18 -18.59 -32.99 27.06
N ALA A 19 -17.54 -33.73 26.72
CA ALA A 19 -17.51 -34.57 25.52
C ALA A 19 -18.47 -35.77 25.60
N GLY A 20 -18.81 -36.25 26.79
CA GLY A 20 -19.67 -37.42 26.94
C GLY A 20 -19.00 -38.65 26.34
N SER A 21 -19.64 -39.29 25.36
CA SER A 21 -19.10 -40.43 24.61
C SER A 21 -18.29 -40.04 23.38
N ASN A 22 -18.26 -38.76 23.00
CA ASN A 22 -17.54 -38.30 21.82
C ASN A 22 -16.01 -38.31 22.04
N GLU A 23 -15.27 -38.60 20.98
CA GLU A 23 -13.80 -38.58 20.99
C GLU A 23 -13.29 -37.13 21.13
N ILE A 24 -12.38 -36.92 22.07
CA ILE A 24 -11.66 -35.64 22.21
C ILE A 24 -10.47 -35.66 21.26
N VAL A 25 -10.49 -34.80 20.26
CA VAL A 25 -9.42 -34.66 19.26
C VAL A 25 -8.23 -33.91 19.85
N GLY A 26 -8.48 -32.87 20.65
CA GLY A 26 -7.42 -32.10 21.31
C GLY A 26 -7.95 -31.19 22.41
N ILE A 27 -7.11 -30.88 23.39
CA ILE A 27 -7.38 -29.90 24.45
C ILE A 27 -6.17 -28.99 24.62
N CYS A 28 -6.38 -27.68 24.68
CA CYS A 28 -5.34 -26.73 25.05
C CYS A 28 -5.87 -25.65 26.02
N VAL A 29 -4.97 -25.17 26.88
CA VAL A 29 -5.16 -23.95 27.68
C VAL A 29 -4.70 -22.77 26.84
N CYS A 30 -5.43 -21.67 26.86
CA CYS A 30 -5.24 -20.52 25.98
C CYS A 30 -5.05 -19.21 26.77
N GLY A 31 -4.51 -18.20 26.09
CA GLY A 31 -4.44 -16.84 26.60
C GLY A 31 -3.46 -16.67 27.76
N LEU A 32 -3.78 -15.78 28.71
CA LEU A 32 -2.87 -15.41 29.81
C LEU A 32 -2.45 -16.61 30.68
N ALA A 33 -3.32 -17.60 30.86
CA ALA A 33 -3.03 -18.81 31.63
C ALA A 33 -2.03 -19.75 30.94
N ALA A 34 -1.85 -19.61 29.63
CA ALA A 34 -0.87 -20.38 28.86
C ALA A 34 0.53 -19.74 28.85
N LEU A 35 0.68 -18.51 29.34
CA LEU A 35 1.96 -17.80 29.40
C LEU A 35 2.86 -18.38 30.49
N GLU A 36 4.15 -18.51 30.21
CA GLU A 36 5.10 -19.05 31.20
C GLU A 36 5.25 -18.12 32.40
N ASN A 37 5.06 -16.81 32.23
CA ASN A 37 5.05 -15.82 33.31
C ASN A 37 3.69 -15.12 33.39
N ALA A 38 2.63 -15.92 33.53
CA ALA A 38 1.31 -15.41 33.85
C ALA A 38 1.38 -14.36 34.98
N PRO A 39 0.64 -13.24 34.89
CA PRO A 39 0.64 -12.21 35.92
C PRO A 39 0.43 -12.83 37.31
N LYS A 40 1.08 -12.31 38.36
CA LYS A 40 0.85 -12.74 39.75
C LYS A 40 -0.59 -12.53 40.25
N ARG A 41 -1.46 -11.94 39.41
CA ARG A 41 -2.89 -11.81 39.66
C ARG A 41 -3.57 -13.14 39.38
N GLU A 42 -4.69 -13.36 40.03
CA GLU A 42 -5.59 -14.48 39.75
C GLU A 42 -6.10 -14.36 38.30
N VAL A 43 -5.68 -15.28 37.43
CA VAL A 43 -6.04 -15.31 36.00
C VAL A 43 -7.02 -16.45 35.74
N ASP A 44 -8.08 -16.15 34.99
CA ASP A 44 -9.03 -17.15 34.51
C ASP A 44 -8.39 -18.12 33.53
N VAL A 45 -8.76 -19.39 33.67
CA VAL A 45 -8.25 -20.46 32.82
C VAL A 45 -9.19 -20.61 31.63
N ASP A 46 -8.76 -20.18 30.46
CA ASP A 46 -9.47 -20.40 29.20
C ASP A 46 -8.97 -21.69 28.54
N VAL A 47 -9.89 -22.55 28.13
CA VAL A 47 -9.61 -23.87 27.55
C VAL A 47 -10.36 -24.01 26.24
N LEU A 48 -9.67 -24.51 25.22
CA LEU A 48 -10.27 -25.00 23.99
C LEU A 48 -10.27 -26.53 24.01
N ALA A 49 -11.45 -27.13 23.80
CA ALA A 49 -11.62 -28.57 23.63
C ALA A 49 -12.21 -28.84 22.24
N VAL A 50 -11.46 -29.53 21.38
CA VAL A 50 -11.91 -29.96 20.05
C VAL A 50 -12.40 -31.41 20.14
N ILE A 51 -13.66 -31.64 19.74
CA ILE A 51 -14.38 -32.89 19.96
C ILE A 51 -14.96 -33.37 18.63
N ARG A 52 -14.80 -34.65 18.30
CA ARG A 52 -15.31 -35.22 17.05
C ARG A 52 -16.82 -35.46 17.12
N ASP A 53 -17.53 -35.09 16.05
CA ASP A 53 -18.98 -35.27 15.88
C ASP A 53 -19.81 -34.65 17.02
N PHE A 54 -19.37 -33.50 17.54
CA PHE A 54 -19.95 -32.86 18.71
C PHE A 54 -21.25 -32.14 18.33
N GLN A 55 -22.38 -32.74 18.70
CA GLN A 55 -23.72 -32.29 18.28
C GLN A 55 -24.10 -30.86 18.69
N PRO A 56 -23.65 -30.30 19.85
CA PRO A 56 -23.86 -28.88 20.13
C PRO A 56 -23.14 -27.94 19.15
N ARG A 57 -22.19 -28.45 18.37
CA ARG A 57 -21.25 -27.77 17.47
C ARG A 57 -20.31 -26.79 18.16
N ILE A 58 -20.84 -25.93 19.04
CA ILE A 58 -20.09 -25.02 19.90
C ILE A 58 -20.83 -24.96 21.25
N LEU A 59 -20.10 -25.16 22.34
CA LEU A 59 -20.59 -25.01 23.70
C LEU A 59 -19.56 -24.26 24.54
N VAL A 60 -20.01 -23.26 25.28
CA VAL A 60 -19.18 -22.55 26.27
C VAL A 60 -19.66 -22.95 27.66
N TYR A 61 -18.76 -23.56 28.42
CA TYR A 61 -18.99 -23.98 29.79
C TYR A 61 -18.13 -23.14 30.73
N ALA A 62 -18.74 -22.46 31.69
CA ALA A 62 -18.04 -21.66 32.68
C ALA A 62 -18.27 -22.22 34.09
N LYS A 63 -17.20 -22.39 34.85
CA LYS A 63 -17.25 -22.86 36.24
C LYS A 63 -16.37 -21.99 37.14
N PRO A 64 -16.89 -21.47 38.26
CA PRO A 64 -16.06 -20.76 39.22
C PRO A 64 -15.07 -21.73 39.90
N LEU A 65 -13.83 -21.28 40.05
CA LEU A 65 -12.71 -21.93 40.73
C LEU A 65 -12.20 -21.01 41.84
N ASN A 66 -12.77 -21.09 43.04
CA ASN A 66 -12.45 -20.18 44.16
C ASN A 66 -12.49 -18.70 43.75
N LYS A 67 -11.33 -18.07 43.51
CA LYS A 67 -11.21 -16.67 43.07
C LYS A 67 -10.98 -16.48 41.57
N ASN A 68 -10.83 -17.56 40.81
CA ASN A 68 -10.71 -17.58 39.35
C ASN A 68 -11.94 -18.27 38.75
N SER A 69 -12.02 -18.34 37.43
CA SER A 69 -12.95 -19.19 36.70
C SER A 69 -12.24 -20.07 35.68
N LEU A 70 -12.84 -21.21 35.38
CA LEU A 70 -12.51 -22.04 34.24
C LEU A 70 -13.58 -21.82 33.18
N VAL A 71 -13.15 -21.41 32.00
CA VAL A 71 -14.01 -21.31 30.81
C VAL A 71 -13.54 -22.34 29.80
N VAL A 72 -14.41 -23.27 29.42
CA VAL A 72 -14.16 -24.29 28.41
C VAL A 72 -15.00 -23.97 27.18
N SER A 73 -14.33 -23.68 26.08
CA SER A 73 -14.91 -23.58 24.74
C SER A 73 -14.80 -24.95 24.07
N ALA A 74 -15.87 -25.74 24.11
CA ALA A 74 -15.96 -27.03 23.44
C ALA A 74 -16.50 -26.85 22.03
N VAL A 75 -15.80 -27.34 21.02
CA VAL A 75 -16.11 -27.13 19.60
C VAL A 75 -16.02 -28.45 18.84
N ASP A 76 -16.91 -28.60 17.87
CA ASP A 76 -16.84 -29.69 16.91
C ASP A 76 -15.59 -29.57 16.01
N GLN A 77 -14.95 -30.71 15.72
CA GLN A 77 -13.74 -30.77 14.90
C GLN A 77 -13.91 -30.05 13.55
N TRP A 78 -15.01 -30.30 12.83
CA TRP A 78 -15.23 -29.70 11.52
C TRP A 78 -15.38 -28.18 11.62
N VAL A 79 -16.07 -27.69 12.67
CA VAL A 79 -16.24 -26.24 12.91
C VAL A 79 -14.89 -25.59 13.19
N PHE A 80 -14.06 -26.21 14.04
CA PHE A 80 -12.72 -25.71 14.35
C PHE A 80 -11.83 -25.64 13.10
N GLU A 81 -11.74 -26.73 12.34
CA GLU A 81 -10.89 -26.80 11.15
C GLU A 81 -11.34 -25.78 10.09
N LYS A 82 -12.66 -25.59 9.91
CA LYS A 82 -13.18 -24.57 8.98
C LYS A 82 -12.98 -23.14 9.48
N ASP A 83 -12.99 -22.91 10.78
CA ASP A 83 -12.63 -21.60 11.33
C ASP A 83 -11.15 -21.27 11.12
N VAL A 84 -10.26 -22.26 11.27
CA VAL A 84 -8.83 -22.13 10.95
C VAL A 84 -8.60 -21.83 9.46
N GLU A 85 -9.20 -22.62 8.58
CA GLU A 85 -8.99 -22.54 7.12
C GLU A 85 -9.65 -21.31 6.47
N LYS A 86 -10.83 -20.90 6.97
CA LYS A 86 -11.71 -19.96 6.26
C LYS A 86 -12.33 -18.89 7.16
N ALA A 87 -11.98 -18.81 8.45
CA ALA A 87 -12.61 -17.92 9.42
C ALA A 87 -14.15 -18.07 9.43
N LEU A 88 -14.65 -19.32 9.38
CA LEU A 88 -16.08 -19.65 9.29
C LEU A 88 -16.95 -18.91 10.32
N ILE A 89 -16.46 -18.75 11.55
CA ILE A 89 -17.14 -18.03 12.64
C ILE A 89 -16.39 -16.75 13.02
N GLY A 90 -15.63 -16.20 12.07
CA GLY A 90 -14.82 -15.00 12.25
C GLY A 90 -13.65 -15.18 13.21
N GLU A 91 -12.98 -16.33 13.15
CA GLU A 91 -11.76 -16.67 13.89
C GLU A 91 -11.91 -16.81 15.41
N VAL A 92 -13.14 -16.82 15.95
CA VAL A 92 -13.39 -16.86 17.40
C VAL A 92 -12.68 -18.03 18.08
N VAL A 93 -12.56 -19.17 17.40
CA VAL A 93 -11.90 -20.36 17.96
C VAL A 93 -10.46 -20.48 17.45
N ALA A 94 -10.20 -20.13 16.19
CA ALA A 94 -8.84 -20.10 15.65
C ALA A 94 -7.92 -19.12 16.42
N GLU A 95 -8.44 -17.99 16.91
CA GLU A 95 -7.71 -17.01 17.72
C GLU A 95 -7.03 -17.64 18.94
N LYS A 96 -7.68 -18.62 19.57
CA LYS A 96 -7.19 -19.28 20.78
C LYS A 96 -5.85 -20.02 20.58
N ILE A 97 -5.51 -20.36 19.34
CA ILE A 97 -4.25 -21.03 18.97
C ILE A 97 -3.34 -20.17 18.11
N LEU A 98 -3.77 -18.96 17.70
CA LEU A 98 -2.92 -18.01 16.97
C LEU A 98 -1.89 -17.34 17.88
N PHE A 99 -2.21 -17.22 19.17
CA PHE A 99 -1.36 -16.62 20.20
C PHE A 99 -0.90 -17.68 21.21
N ALA A 100 -0.81 -17.33 22.49
CA ALA A 100 -0.31 -18.23 23.53
C ALA A 100 -1.29 -19.36 23.83
N TYR A 101 -0.83 -20.60 23.66
CA TYR A 101 -1.52 -21.80 24.11
C TYR A 101 -0.55 -22.88 24.65
N HIS A 102 -1.09 -23.78 25.45
CA HIS A 102 -0.43 -24.98 25.95
C HIS A 102 -1.33 -26.18 25.71
N ALA A 103 -0.90 -27.09 24.82
CA ALA A 103 -1.63 -28.31 24.55
C ALA A 103 -1.55 -29.27 25.75
N ILE A 104 -2.71 -29.69 26.25
CA ILE A 104 -2.84 -30.76 27.24
C ILE A 104 -3.02 -32.11 26.54
N ALA A 105 -3.69 -32.12 25.39
CA ALA A 105 -3.89 -33.31 24.56
C ALA A 105 -3.74 -32.96 23.08
N ASN A 106 -2.97 -33.78 22.36
CA ASN A 106 -2.72 -33.71 20.92
C ASN A 106 -2.05 -32.39 20.47
N GLU A 107 -0.79 -32.20 20.88
CA GLU A 107 0.01 -31.02 20.53
C GLU A 107 0.23 -30.88 19.01
N GLU A 108 0.51 -31.98 18.32
CA GLU A 108 0.73 -31.99 16.87
C GLU A 108 -0.49 -31.46 16.11
N TYR A 109 -1.70 -31.83 16.54
CA TYR A 109 -2.93 -31.31 15.96
C TYR A 109 -3.02 -29.79 16.09
N PHE A 110 -2.77 -29.21 17.27
CA PHE A 110 -2.82 -27.76 17.43
C PHE A 110 -1.69 -27.05 16.69
N ALA A 111 -0.47 -27.59 16.70
CA ALA A 111 0.67 -27.00 15.98
C ALA A 111 0.42 -26.95 14.47
N LYS A 112 -0.16 -28.02 13.88
CA LYS A 112 -0.56 -28.03 12.46
C LYS A 112 -1.57 -26.93 12.14
N HIS A 113 -2.60 -26.79 12.97
CA HIS A 113 -3.67 -25.82 12.74
C HIS A 113 -3.24 -24.38 13.05
N GLU A 114 -2.31 -24.18 13.99
CA GLU A 114 -1.68 -22.88 14.25
C GLU A 114 -0.96 -22.37 13.01
N VAL A 115 -0.10 -23.21 12.42
CA VAL A 115 0.65 -22.84 11.20
C VAL A 115 -0.31 -22.56 10.04
N ALA A 116 -1.36 -23.36 9.88
CA ALA A 116 -2.40 -23.13 8.86
C ALA A 116 -3.13 -21.79 9.07
N ALA A 117 -3.49 -21.47 10.31
CA ALA A 117 -4.14 -20.20 10.66
C ALA A 117 -3.20 -19.01 10.42
N LYS A 118 -1.94 -19.08 10.87
CA LYS A 118 -0.93 -18.03 10.67
C LYS A 118 -0.64 -17.79 9.19
N LYS A 119 -0.52 -18.85 8.39
CA LYS A 119 -0.39 -18.75 6.93
C LYS A 119 -1.53 -17.97 6.29
N ARG A 120 -2.78 -18.26 6.69
CA ARG A 120 -3.95 -17.52 6.20
C ARG A 120 -3.87 -16.06 6.60
N VAL A 121 -3.60 -15.75 7.87
CA VAL A 121 -3.49 -14.39 8.39
C VAL A 121 -2.40 -13.60 7.67
N VAL A 122 -1.20 -14.17 7.50
CA VAL A 122 -0.10 -13.53 6.75
C VAL A 122 -0.55 -13.16 5.34
N ARG A 123 -1.19 -14.10 4.61
CA ARG A 123 -1.71 -13.83 3.27
C ARG A 123 -2.73 -12.69 3.25
N GLU A 124 -3.68 -12.68 4.19
CA GLU A 124 -4.69 -11.62 4.30
C GLU A 124 -4.05 -10.25 4.61
N LEU A 125 -3.02 -10.21 5.47
CA LEU A 125 -2.29 -8.98 5.77
C LEU A 125 -1.51 -8.45 4.57
N LEU A 126 -0.87 -9.34 3.79
CA LEU A 126 -0.24 -8.98 2.52
C LEU A 126 -1.24 -8.43 1.51
N GLU A 127 -2.40 -9.08 1.36
CA GLU A 127 -3.49 -8.62 0.49
C GLU A 127 -3.98 -7.23 0.91
N ASN A 128 -4.08 -6.96 2.21
CA ASN A 128 -4.44 -5.63 2.72
C ASN A 128 -3.38 -4.57 2.38
N LEU A 129 -2.09 -4.87 2.52
CA LEU A 129 -1.01 -3.97 2.12
C LEU A 129 -1.06 -3.64 0.62
N ILE A 130 -1.38 -4.62 -0.23
CA ILE A 130 -1.55 -4.41 -1.68
C ILE A 130 -2.78 -3.55 -1.97
N ILE A 131 -3.86 -3.70 -1.21
CA ILE A 131 -5.08 -2.89 -1.39
C ILE A 131 -4.85 -1.45 -0.94
N GLU A 132 -4.19 -1.27 0.21
CA GLU A 132 -3.86 0.03 0.81
C GLU A 132 -2.82 0.77 -0.02
N TYR A 133 -1.80 0.06 -0.52
CA TYR A 133 -0.72 0.60 -1.34
C TYR A 133 -0.50 -0.20 -2.65
N PRO A 134 -1.35 -0.03 -3.68
CA PRO A 134 -1.28 -0.80 -4.93
C PRO A 134 0.01 -0.65 -5.74
N GLU A 135 0.58 0.55 -5.82
CA GLU A 135 1.80 0.83 -6.58
C GLU A 135 3.06 0.61 -5.73
N LEU A 136 3.00 0.95 -4.44
CA LEU A 136 4.11 0.84 -3.48
C LEU A 136 4.35 -0.61 -3.03
N SER A 137 3.32 -1.46 -3.04
CA SER A 137 3.41 -2.85 -2.52
C SER A 137 4.59 -3.67 -3.05
N ARG A 138 5.09 -3.35 -4.25
CA ARG A 138 6.26 -3.99 -4.90
C ARG A 138 7.61 -3.58 -4.30
N GLU A 139 7.64 -2.39 -3.69
CA GLU A 139 8.82 -1.77 -3.10
C GLU A 139 8.86 -1.94 -1.57
N LEU A 140 7.84 -2.57 -0.97
CA LEU A 140 7.78 -2.77 0.48
C LEU A 140 8.77 -3.84 0.92
N LEU A 141 9.54 -3.51 1.95
CA LEU A 141 10.36 -4.41 2.74
C LEU A 141 9.67 -4.61 4.09
N ILE A 142 9.17 -5.82 4.36
CA ILE A 142 8.34 -6.12 5.53
C ILE A 142 9.15 -6.97 6.50
N GLU A 143 9.38 -6.50 7.73
CA GLU A 143 9.99 -7.35 8.76
C GLU A 143 9.00 -8.46 9.17
N PRO A 144 9.45 -9.70 9.42
CA PRO A 144 8.60 -10.80 9.86
C PRO A 144 7.68 -10.45 11.05
N GLU A 145 8.17 -9.65 11.98
CA GLU A 145 7.44 -9.21 13.18
C GLU A 145 6.20 -8.37 12.86
N TYR A 146 6.15 -7.71 11.69
CA TYR A 146 4.98 -6.96 11.23
C TYR A 146 3.69 -7.77 11.39
N PHE A 147 3.71 -9.05 10.98
CA PHE A 147 2.53 -9.90 10.97
C PHE A 147 2.03 -10.21 12.37
N LEU A 148 2.92 -10.35 13.34
CA LEU A 148 2.56 -10.51 14.75
C LEU A 148 1.96 -9.21 15.29
N TYR A 149 2.65 -8.08 15.15
CA TYR A 149 2.20 -6.80 15.70
C TYR A 149 0.87 -6.34 15.09
N GLU A 150 0.69 -6.49 13.78
CA GLU A 150 -0.56 -6.16 13.09
C GLU A 150 -1.70 -7.09 13.52
N SER A 151 -1.43 -8.39 13.67
CA SER A 151 -2.42 -9.37 14.16
C SER A 151 -2.90 -9.07 15.58
N VAL A 152 -1.99 -8.67 16.47
CA VAL A 152 -2.29 -8.28 17.85
C VAL A 152 -3.03 -6.93 17.88
N THR A 153 -2.56 -5.94 17.14
CA THR A 153 -3.14 -4.59 17.10
C THR A 153 -4.56 -4.58 16.57
N ARG A 154 -4.85 -5.33 15.49
CA ARG A 154 -6.22 -5.45 14.95
C ARG A 154 -7.19 -6.03 15.97
N ARG A 155 -6.77 -7.07 16.70
CA ARG A 155 -7.63 -7.72 17.70
C ARG A 155 -7.79 -6.90 18.97
N ALA A 156 -6.74 -6.21 19.42
CA ALA A 156 -6.85 -5.26 20.52
C ALA A 156 -7.85 -4.14 20.24
N LYS A 157 -7.93 -3.65 18.99
CA LYS A 157 -8.94 -2.66 18.56
C LYS A 157 -10.37 -3.23 18.54
N LEU A 158 -10.53 -4.50 18.15
CA LEU A 158 -11.84 -5.17 18.11
C LEU A 158 -12.33 -5.60 19.51
N PHE A 159 -11.41 -5.94 20.40
CA PHE A 159 -11.68 -6.37 21.77
C PHE A 159 -10.88 -5.55 22.79
N PRO A 160 -11.20 -4.25 22.99
CA PRO A 160 -10.45 -3.36 23.88
C PRO A 160 -10.30 -3.90 25.31
N LEU A 161 -11.35 -4.54 25.84
CA LEU A 161 -11.34 -5.12 27.18
C LEU A 161 -10.31 -6.26 27.35
N ALA A 162 -9.82 -6.85 26.24
CA ALA A 162 -8.81 -7.92 26.26
C ALA A 162 -7.37 -7.40 26.00
N ILE A 163 -7.16 -6.08 25.93
CA ILE A 163 -5.87 -5.47 25.55
C ILE A 163 -4.70 -5.89 26.44
N HIS A 164 -4.94 -6.08 27.74
CA HIS A 164 -3.90 -6.55 28.66
C HIS A 164 -3.32 -7.92 28.25
N SER A 165 -4.17 -8.83 27.76
CA SER A 165 -3.75 -10.13 27.26
C SER A 165 -2.83 -10.01 26.05
N PHE A 166 -3.20 -9.13 25.11
CA PHE A 166 -2.44 -8.83 23.91
C PHE A 166 -1.06 -8.21 24.22
N VAL A 167 -0.99 -7.26 25.16
CA VAL A 167 0.28 -6.66 25.60
C VAL A 167 1.19 -7.71 26.25
N CYS A 168 0.64 -8.63 27.06
CA CYS A 168 1.46 -9.67 27.71
C CYS A 168 2.09 -10.64 26.71
N VAL A 169 1.41 -10.93 25.61
CA VAL A 169 1.87 -11.81 24.54
C VAL A 169 3.04 -11.21 23.75
N LEU A 170 3.17 -9.88 23.73
CA LEU A 170 4.27 -9.17 23.06
C LEU A 170 5.57 -9.09 23.89
N LYS A 171 5.62 -9.67 25.10
CA LYS A 171 6.86 -9.74 25.87
C LYS A 171 7.88 -10.65 25.16
N GLU A 172 9.15 -10.24 25.13
CA GLU A 172 10.23 -10.82 24.31
C GLU A 172 10.28 -12.35 24.24
N ARG A 173 10.16 -13.03 25.39
CA ARG A 173 10.21 -14.50 25.48
C ARG A 173 9.00 -15.17 24.82
N GLU A 174 7.81 -14.61 24.98
CA GLU A 174 6.56 -15.13 24.39
C GLU A 174 6.49 -14.78 22.90
N LYS A 175 6.95 -13.59 22.53
CA LYS A 175 7.13 -13.15 21.14
C LYS A 175 7.94 -14.16 20.34
N ARG A 176 9.09 -14.62 20.85
CA ARG A 176 9.95 -15.61 20.16
C ARG A 176 9.20 -16.89 19.83
N ARG A 177 8.48 -17.47 20.79
CA ARG A 177 7.71 -18.70 20.59
C ARG A 177 6.58 -18.50 19.58
N LEU A 178 5.94 -17.33 19.56
CA LEU A 178 4.92 -17.03 18.56
C LEU A 178 5.51 -16.88 17.15
N MET A 179 6.71 -16.32 17.05
CA MET A 179 7.38 -16.16 15.77
C MET A 179 7.71 -17.51 15.12
N GLU A 180 8.03 -18.57 15.88
CA GLU A 180 8.26 -19.91 15.33
C GLU A 180 7.10 -20.43 14.45
N GLY A 181 5.86 -20.18 14.87
CA GLY A 181 4.68 -20.54 14.07
C GLY A 181 4.50 -19.67 12.82
N PHE A 182 4.93 -18.41 12.87
CA PHE A 182 4.93 -17.50 11.72
C PHE A 182 6.05 -17.86 10.73
N GLU A 183 7.24 -18.19 11.22
CA GLU A 183 8.38 -18.65 10.43
C GLU A 183 8.01 -19.86 9.57
N LYS A 184 7.40 -20.89 10.17
CA LYS A 184 6.86 -22.05 9.42
C LYS A 184 5.82 -21.65 8.38
N ALA A 185 4.98 -20.66 8.69
CA ALA A 185 4.00 -20.16 7.73
C ALA A 185 4.67 -19.41 6.56
N PHE A 186 5.73 -18.64 6.82
CA PHE A 186 6.51 -17.96 5.79
C PHE A 186 7.21 -18.96 4.86
N GLU A 187 7.83 -20.02 5.38
CA GLU A 187 8.45 -21.07 4.57
C GLU A 187 7.46 -21.70 3.58
N ILE A 188 6.21 -21.93 4.01
CA ILE A 188 5.16 -22.48 3.15
C ILE A 188 4.76 -21.46 2.08
N LEU A 189 4.61 -20.17 2.45
CA LEU A 189 4.22 -19.12 1.52
C LEU A 189 5.31 -18.80 0.48
N GLU A 190 6.57 -18.90 0.86
CA GLU A 190 7.72 -18.78 -0.03
C GLU A 190 7.72 -19.92 -1.05
N LYS A 191 7.54 -21.17 -0.60
CA LYS A 191 7.40 -22.35 -1.48
C LYS A 191 6.24 -22.23 -2.47
N GLU A 192 5.17 -21.53 -2.09
CA GLU A 192 4.01 -21.26 -2.97
C GLU A 192 4.22 -20.08 -3.95
N GLY A 193 5.36 -19.39 -3.83
CA GLY A 193 5.70 -18.17 -4.58
C GLY A 193 4.75 -17.01 -4.25
N VAL A 194 4.30 -16.91 -3.00
CA VAL A 194 3.48 -15.80 -2.51
C VAL A 194 4.36 -14.66 -2.02
N ILE A 195 5.45 -15.01 -1.33
CA ILE A 195 6.47 -14.09 -0.82
C ILE A 195 7.86 -14.52 -1.27
N GLU A 196 8.81 -13.59 -1.16
CA GLU A 196 10.25 -13.82 -1.31
C GLU A 196 10.99 -13.18 -0.13
N PHE A 197 12.12 -13.75 0.29
CA PHE A 197 13.00 -13.13 1.28
C PHE A 197 14.15 -12.36 0.62
N ASP A 198 14.42 -11.16 1.12
CA ASP A 198 15.47 -10.25 0.65
C ASP A 198 16.12 -9.59 1.87
N GLU A 199 17.39 -9.92 2.17
CA GLU A 199 18.13 -9.41 3.33
C GLU A 199 17.39 -9.52 4.68
N GLY A 200 16.63 -10.58 4.90
CA GLY A 200 15.84 -10.77 6.13
C GLY A 200 14.47 -10.08 6.13
N TYR A 201 14.11 -9.38 5.05
CA TYR A 201 12.79 -8.81 4.84
C TYR A 201 11.95 -9.69 3.94
N ILE A 202 10.64 -9.68 4.16
CA ILE A 202 9.63 -10.28 3.31
C ILE A 202 9.24 -9.29 2.22
N ARG A 203 9.28 -9.74 0.97
CA ARG A 203 8.82 -9.01 -0.23
C ARG A 203 7.59 -9.66 -0.82
N ILE A 204 6.71 -8.82 -1.38
CA ILE A 204 5.47 -9.25 -2.03
C ILE A 204 5.77 -9.62 -3.48
N THR A 205 5.47 -10.85 -3.87
CA THR A 205 5.69 -11.29 -5.26
C THR A 205 4.71 -10.60 -6.24
N GLU A 206 5.16 -10.38 -7.48
CA GLU A 206 4.32 -9.85 -8.56
C GLU A 206 3.09 -10.77 -8.82
N LYS A 207 3.24 -12.07 -8.59
CA LYS A 207 2.15 -13.06 -8.68
C LYS A 207 1.00 -12.72 -7.74
N LEU A 208 1.30 -12.41 -6.47
CA LEU A 208 0.28 -12.02 -5.49
C LEU A 208 -0.35 -10.68 -5.86
N VAL A 209 0.47 -9.67 -6.22
CA VAL A 209 -0.05 -8.34 -6.60
C VAL A 209 -1.05 -8.42 -7.75
N ARG A 210 -0.73 -9.19 -8.82
CA ARG A 210 -1.63 -9.39 -9.96
C ARG A 210 -2.93 -10.11 -9.59
N LYS A 211 -2.85 -11.10 -8.70
CA LYS A 211 -4.02 -11.84 -8.21
C LYS A 211 -4.95 -10.92 -7.43
N THR A 212 -4.41 -10.12 -6.51
CA THR A 212 -5.18 -9.19 -5.66
C THR A 212 -5.76 -8.03 -6.46
N GLY A 213 -5.06 -7.52 -7.47
CA GLY A 213 -5.56 -6.48 -8.38
C GLY A 213 -6.87 -6.88 -9.09
N ARG A 214 -7.06 -8.17 -9.43
CA ARG A 214 -8.31 -8.70 -10.00
C ARG A 214 -9.44 -8.85 -8.96
N ILE A 215 -9.08 -9.08 -7.69
CA ILE A 215 -10.00 -9.31 -6.57
C ILE A 215 -10.58 -8.00 -6.01
N LYS A 216 -9.94 -6.84 -6.24
CA LYS A 216 -10.41 -5.50 -5.80
C LYS A 216 -11.85 -5.20 -6.24
N MET A 217 -12.31 -5.76 -7.38
CA MET A 217 -13.68 -5.64 -7.88
C MET A 217 -14.69 -6.55 -7.15
N GLN A 218 -14.23 -7.66 -6.55
CA GLN A 218 -15.06 -8.63 -5.81
C GLN A 218 -15.10 -8.35 -4.29
N MET A 219 -14.08 -7.68 -3.71
CA MET A 219 -14.02 -7.41 -2.26
C MET A 219 -15.04 -6.35 -1.78
N LEU A 220 -15.42 -5.39 -2.63
CA LEU A 220 -16.50 -4.43 -2.35
C LEU A 220 -17.86 -5.11 -2.12
N SER A 221 -18.10 -6.30 -2.69
CA SER A 221 -19.30 -7.11 -2.44
C SER A 221 -19.11 -8.11 -1.29
N PHE A 222 -17.90 -8.66 -1.11
CA PHE A 222 -17.59 -9.60 -0.02
C PHE A 222 -17.62 -8.97 1.36
N PHE A 223 -17.13 -7.74 1.56
CA PHE A 223 -17.16 -7.08 2.88
C PHE A 223 -18.59 -6.83 3.40
N LYS A 224 -19.51 -6.48 2.50
CA LYS A 224 -20.95 -6.34 2.83
C LYS A 224 -21.58 -7.67 3.23
N ASN A 225 -21.15 -8.77 2.62
CA ASN A 225 -21.64 -10.11 2.92
C ASN A 225 -20.98 -10.71 4.16
N PHE A 226 -19.69 -10.43 4.41
CA PHE A 226 -18.98 -10.85 5.61
C PHE A 226 -19.50 -10.14 6.85
N GLN A 227 -19.78 -8.84 6.81
CA GLN A 227 -20.47 -8.15 7.90
C GLN A 227 -21.87 -8.74 8.13
N LYS A 228 -22.67 -8.96 7.09
CA LYS A 228 -24.01 -9.56 7.23
C LYS A 228 -23.98 -11.01 7.72
N ALA A 229 -23.02 -11.81 7.28
CA ALA A 229 -22.85 -13.19 7.72
C ALA A 229 -22.28 -13.25 9.14
N PHE A 230 -21.29 -12.41 9.47
CA PHE A 230 -20.74 -12.29 10.82
C PHE A 230 -21.82 -11.84 11.80
N PHE A 231 -22.58 -10.77 11.51
CA PHE A 231 -23.72 -10.37 12.34
C PHE A 231 -24.83 -11.43 12.36
N GLY A 232 -25.13 -12.09 11.24
CA GLY A 232 -26.17 -13.12 11.16
C GLY A 232 -25.83 -14.43 11.89
N TYR A 233 -24.57 -14.88 11.84
CA TYR A 233 -24.10 -16.09 12.52
C TYR A 233 -23.81 -15.82 14.00
N THR A 234 -23.23 -14.67 14.35
CA THR A 234 -22.95 -14.31 15.75
C THR A 234 -24.22 -13.96 16.52
N LEU A 235 -25.21 -13.27 15.93
CA LEU A 235 -26.50 -13.02 16.58
C LEU A 235 -27.48 -14.20 16.46
N GLY A 236 -27.36 -15.03 15.43
CA GLY A 236 -28.23 -16.18 15.19
C GLY A 236 -27.87 -17.43 15.99
N LEU A 237 -26.59 -17.60 16.37
CA LEU A 237 -26.14 -18.71 17.22
C LEU A 237 -26.11 -18.29 18.69
N LEU A 238 -27.30 -18.40 19.29
CA LEU A 238 -27.61 -18.45 20.72
C LEU A 238 -27.48 -17.12 21.50
N PRO A 239 -28.60 -16.39 21.67
CA PRO A 239 -28.72 -15.33 22.69
C PRO A 239 -28.28 -15.79 24.09
N LYS A 240 -28.44 -17.09 24.41
CA LYS A 240 -28.03 -17.70 25.69
C LYS A 240 -26.50 -17.85 25.84
N THR A 241 -25.75 -18.12 24.76
CA THR A 241 -24.29 -18.17 24.82
C THR A 241 -23.72 -16.76 24.85
N ILE A 242 -24.26 -15.81 24.08
CA ILE A 242 -23.84 -14.40 24.16
C ILE A 242 -24.11 -13.85 25.56
N ASN A 243 -25.28 -14.09 26.17
CA ASN A 243 -25.55 -13.64 27.54
C ASN A 243 -24.63 -14.31 28.57
N ALA A 244 -24.28 -15.59 28.39
CA ALA A 244 -23.30 -16.26 29.24
C ALA A 244 -21.87 -15.74 29.00
N PHE A 245 -21.48 -15.49 27.75
CA PHE A 245 -20.18 -14.97 27.33
C PHE A 245 -19.98 -13.51 27.75
N SER A 246 -21.03 -12.68 27.66
CA SER A 246 -21.03 -11.28 28.08
C SER A 246 -21.12 -11.15 29.59
N GLN A 247 -22.04 -11.86 30.26
CA GLN A 247 -22.14 -11.81 31.73
C GLN A 247 -20.94 -12.43 32.44
N TYR A 248 -20.26 -13.42 31.85
CA TYR A 248 -18.95 -13.85 32.36
C TYR A 248 -17.86 -12.85 31.97
N ARG A 249 -17.68 -12.45 30.70
CA ARG A 249 -16.62 -11.47 30.33
C ARG A 249 -16.72 -10.15 31.12
N GLU A 250 -17.92 -9.62 31.38
CA GLU A 250 -18.14 -8.41 32.20
C GLU A 250 -17.77 -8.61 33.68
N LYS A 251 -17.92 -9.84 34.22
CA LYS A 251 -17.47 -10.18 35.58
C LYS A 251 -15.97 -10.49 35.66
N LEU A 252 -15.39 -11.06 34.60
CA LEU A 252 -13.97 -11.45 34.51
C LEU A 252 -13.05 -10.26 34.26
N LEU A 253 -13.56 -9.24 33.56
CA LEU A 253 -12.86 -8.00 33.25
C LEU A 253 -13.35 -6.92 34.22
N LYS A 254 -12.92 -6.98 35.50
CA LYS A 254 -13.06 -5.81 36.41
C LYS A 254 -12.55 -4.57 35.67
N PRO A 255 -13.26 -3.44 35.73
CA PRO A 255 -13.08 -2.37 34.75
C PRO A 255 -11.68 -1.79 34.92
N TYR A 256 -10.82 -2.04 33.95
CA TYR A 256 -9.79 -1.06 33.64
C TYR A 256 -10.55 0.25 33.42
N SER A 257 -10.13 1.32 34.07
CA SER A 257 -10.71 2.62 33.74
C SER A 257 -10.40 2.91 32.25
N ASN A 258 -11.24 3.69 31.56
CA ASN A 258 -10.94 4.11 30.18
C ASN A 258 -9.51 4.70 30.05
N ALA A 259 -8.99 5.31 31.12
CA ALA A 259 -7.63 5.85 31.19
C ALA A 259 -6.53 4.77 31.23
N ASP A 260 -6.82 3.56 31.71
CA ASP A 260 -5.87 2.45 31.70
C ASP A 260 -5.86 1.73 30.35
N GLU A 261 -7.00 1.65 29.66
CA GLU A 261 -7.07 1.13 28.30
C GLU A 261 -6.24 1.97 27.33
N GLU A 262 -6.38 3.29 27.37
CA GLU A 262 -5.60 4.19 26.51
C GLU A 262 -4.09 4.05 26.75
N LYS A 263 -3.66 3.91 28.01
CA LYS A 263 -2.26 3.62 28.36
C LYS A 263 -1.79 2.29 27.77
N LEU A 264 -2.61 1.24 27.84
CA LEU A 264 -2.27 -0.07 27.27
C LEU A 264 -2.20 -0.03 25.74
N PHE A 265 -3.07 0.74 25.07
CA PHE A 265 -2.98 0.96 23.62
C PHE A 265 -1.67 1.66 23.22
N ARG A 266 -1.14 2.57 24.05
CA ARG A 266 0.16 3.21 23.81
C ARG A 266 1.34 2.25 23.97
N LEU A 267 1.17 1.11 24.67
CA LEU A 267 2.19 0.06 24.77
C LEU A 267 2.22 -0.85 23.53
N LEU A 268 1.16 -0.85 22.71
CA LEU A 268 1.17 -1.59 21.46
C LEU A 268 2.08 -0.87 20.45
N GLU A 269 3.04 -1.61 19.95
CA GLU A 269 3.93 -1.12 18.91
C GLU A 269 3.15 -0.85 17.62
N ASN A 270 3.42 0.28 16.97
CA ASN A 270 2.82 0.61 15.68
C ASN A 270 3.35 -0.36 14.61
N PRO A 271 2.52 -1.23 14.02
CA PRO A 271 2.99 -2.24 13.07
C PRO A 271 3.67 -1.63 11.84
N ARG A 272 3.29 -0.41 11.43
CA ARG A 272 3.93 0.31 10.31
C ARG A 272 5.41 0.60 10.55
N LYS A 273 5.90 0.52 11.81
CA LYS A 273 7.34 0.60 12.10
C LYS A 273 8.13 -0.50 11.39
N HIS A 274 7.53 -1.68 11.24
CA HIS A 274 8.11 -2.89 10.68
C HIS A 274 7.92 -3.01 9.15
N VAL A 275 7.47 -1.94 8.50
CA VAL A 275 7.32 -1.90 7.04
C VAL A 275 8.11 -0.74 6.51
N TYR A 276 8.96 -1.01 5.53
CA TYR A 276 9.96 -0.06 5.04
C TYR A 276 9.91 0.09 3.53
N VAL A 277 10.47 1.20 3.08
CA VAL A 277 10.80 1.48 1.69
C VAL A 277 12.25 1.94 1.61
N SER A 278 12.94 1.72 0.50
CA SER A 278 14.37 2.01 0.38
C SER A 278 14.64 3.37 -0.26
N THR A 279 15.53 4.16 0.33
CA THR A 279 16.07 5.38 -0.29
C THR A 279 17.60 5.30 -0.37
N PRO A 280 18.26 6.16 -1.16
CA PRO A 280 19.72 6.24 -1.19
C PRO A 280 20.35 6.53 0.18
N LEU A 281 19.58 7.06 1.13
CA LEU A 281 20.04 7.37 2.50
C LEU A 281 19.72 6.25 3.50
N GLY A 282 19.08 5.16 3.05
CA GLY A 282 18.75 4.00 3.88
C GLY A 282 17.27 3.60 3.80
N LYS A 283 16.88 2.67 4.66
CA LYS A 283 15.50 2.18 4.78
C LYS A 283 14.67 3.18 5.60
N VAL A 284 13.48 3.50 5.12
CA VAL A 284 12.57 4.43 5.79
C VAL A 284 11.26 3.72 6.12
N SER A 285 10.85 3.79 7.38
CA SER A 285 9.63 3.14 7.87
C SER A 285 8.37 3.86 7.36
N LEU A 286 7.29 3.12 7.12
CA LEU A 286 5.96 3.71 6.85
C LEU A 286 5.41 4.48 8.06
N ALA A 287 5.94 4.26 9.26
CA ALA A 287 5.62 5.05 10.45
C ALA A 287 6.49 6.31 10.59
N ASP A 288 7.41 6.59 9.65
CA ASP A 288 8.25 7.78 9.69
C ASP A 288 7.41 9.06 9.67
N ARG A 289 7.79 9.99 10.56
CA ARG A 289 7.13 11.30 10.73
C ARG A 289 8.10 12.46 10.52
N THR A 290 9.25 12.21 9.89
CA THR A 290 10.29 13.21 9.62
C THR A 290 9.66 14.38 8.88
N ASP A 291 9.83 15.60 9.39
CA ASP A 291 9.45 16.83 8.71
C ASP A 291 10.63 17.49 7.97
N ILE A 292 10.42 18.67 7.41
CA ILE A 292 11.45 19.39 6.63
C ILE A 292 12.66 19.74 7.50
N GLN A 293 12.45 20.17 8.74
CA GLN A 293 13.52 20.56 9.65
C GLN A 293 14.28 19.34 10.14
N ASP A 294 13.55 18.27 10.50
CA ASP A 294 14.14 16.99 10.88
C ASP A 294 15.01 16.43 9.75
N PHE A 295 14.53 16.48 8.50
CA PHE A 295 15.26 15.98 7.35
C PHE A 295 16.51 16.81 7.06
N ALA A 296 16.41 18.14 7.10
CA ALA A 296 17.55 19.02 6.90
C ALA A 296 18.66 18.76 7.93
N ARG A 297 18.30 18.56 9.21
CA ARG A 297 19.25 18.21 10.28
C ARG A 297 19.96 16.88 10.04
N LYS A 298 19.28 15.87 9.46
CA LYS A 298 19.90 14.57 9.14
C LYS A 298 20.99 14.65 8.06
N LEU A 299 20.99 15.70 7.24
CA LEU A 299 21.92 15.85 6.11
C LEU A 299 23.19 16.64 6.43
N VAL A 300 23.23 17.26 7.61
CA VAL A 300 24.32 18.12 8.06
C VAL A 300 25.22 17.31 8.99
N SER A 301 26.54 17.42 8.80
CA SER A 301 27.53 16.61 9.54
C SER A 301 27.94 17.22 10.88
N ASP A 302 27.74 18.53 11.08
CA ASP A 302 28.11 19.27 12.30
C ASP A 302 26.92 20.05 12.89
N GLU A 303 26.72 19.97 14.21
CA GLU A 303 25.69 20.74 14.93
C GLU A 303 25.96 22.26 14.95
N LYS A 304 27.09 22.73 14.39
CA LYS A 304 27.49 24.14 14.40
C LYS A 304 27.68 24.65 12.96
N GLY A 305 26.80 25.57 12.56
CA GLY A 305 27.06 26.48 11.43
C GLY A 305 26.36 26.17 10.11
N PHE A 306 25.10 25.72 10.11
CA PHE A 306 24.30 25.61 8.89
C PHE A 306 23.04 26.47 8.94
N THR A 307 22.64 27.00 7.78
CA THR A 307 21.39 27.73 7.63
C THR A 307 20.48 26.97 6.68
N VAL A 308 19.25 26.71 7.12
CA VAL A 308 18.21 26.09 6.28
C VAL A 308 17.24 27.17 5.84
N GLU A 309 17.27 27.49 4.55
CA GLU A 309 16.28 28.36 3.93
C GLU A 309 15.23 27.50 3.23
N THR A 310 13.96 27.79 3.46
CA THR A 310 12.84 27.11 2.78
C THR A 310 12.06 28.15 2.00
N GLU A 311 11.99 27.98 0.69
CA GLU A 311 11.23 28.84 -0.23
C GLU A 311 10.07 28.04 -0.81
N ASP A 312 8.85 28.58 -0.76
CA ASP A 312 7.72 28.01 -1.48
C ASP A 312 7.89 28.32 -2.97
N ILE A 313 8.19 27.28 -3.74
CA ILE A 313 8.36 27.38 -5.20
C ILE A 313 7.06 27.06 -5.95
N GLY A 314 5.98 26.86 -5.21
CA GLY A 314 4.65 26.57 -5.70
C GLY A 314 4.49 25.15 -6.22
N GLY A 315 3.26 24.69 -6.17
CA GLY A 315 2.78 23.49 -6.84
C GLY A 315 1.27 23.63 -7.00
N ILE A 316 0.72 23.03 -8.05
CA ILE A 316 -0.71 23.18 -8.34
C ILE A 316 -1.56 22.46 -7.28
N LEU A 317 -1.13 21.26 -6.87
CA LEU A 317 -1.89 20.35 -5.99
C LEU A 317 -1.16 19.97 -4.70
N ASN A 318 0.12 20.36 -4.59
CA ASN A 318 1.03 20.02 -3.51
C ASN A 318 1.78 21.27 -3.11
N ASP A 319 2.09 21.40 -1.82
CA ASP A 319 3.02 22.43 -1.37
C ASP A 319 4.43 21.95 -1.71
N VAL A 320 5.11 22.68 -2.60
CA VAL A 320 6.45 22.33 -3.06
C VAL A 320 7.43 23.36 -2.52
N TYR A 321 8.36 22.88 -1.72
CA TYR A 321 9.36 23.70 -1.07
C TYR A 321 10.73 23.44 -1.66
N LEU A 322 11.43 24.49 -2.05
CA LEU A 322 12.87 24.46 -2.28
C LEU A 322 13.57 24.64 -0.95
N ILE A 323 14.36 23.66 -0.57
CA ILE A 323 15.19 23.71 0.63
C ILE A 323 16.62 23.98 0.18
N ARG A 324 17.21 25.07 0.69
CA ARG A 324 18.62 25.40 0.53
C ARG A 324 19.32 25.19 1.87
N ILE A 325 20.29 24.29 1.90
CA ILE A 325 21.16 24.07 3.05
C ILE A 325 22.50 24.70 2.72
N LYS A 326 22.91 25.70 3.50
CA LYS A 326 24.20 26.37 3.36
C LYS A 326 25.11 25.92 4.50
N GLU A 327 26.21 25.26 4.16
CA GLU A 327 27.32 24.91 5.05
C GLU A 327 28.59 25.61 4.53
N ASP A 328 29.14 26.55 5.29
CA ASP A 328 30.32 27.35 4.94
C ASP A 328 30.30 27.92 3.51
N THR A 329 30.90 27.19 2.55
CA THR A 329 31.08 27.55 1.13
C THR A 329 30.25 26.71 0.16
N HIS A 330 29.52 25.70 0.65
CA HIS A 330 28.74 24.77 -0.17
C HIS A 330 27.24 24.96 0.05
N GLU A 331 26.51 25.15 -1.05
CA GLU A 331 25.03 25.19 -1.06
C GLU A 331 24.49 23.87 -1.63
N ARG A 332 23.64 23.19 -0.86
CA ARG A 332 22.88 22.02 -1.32
C ARG A 332 21.42 22.41 -1.52
N LYS A 333 20.87 22.09 -2.69
CA LYS A 333 19.46 22.32 -3.04
C LYS A 333 18.70 21.00 -3.12
N MET A 334 17.50 20.99 -2.55
CA MET A 334 16.59 19.85 -2.64
C MET A 334 15.14 20.34 -2.66
N VAL A 335 14.23 19.45 -3.07
CA VAL A 335 12.81 19.74 -3.16
C VAL A 335 12.05 18.86 -2.18
N ALA A 336 11.18 19.46 -1.37
CA ALA A 336 10.20 18.73 -0.57
C ALA A 336 8.80 18.95 -1.16
N LYS A 337 8.08 17.86 -1.44
CA LYS A 337 6.71 17.88 -1.95
C LYS A 337 5.77 17.35 -0.88
N ARG A 338 4.77 18.14 -0.49
CA ARG A 338 3.73 17.76 0.48
C ARG A 338 2.42 17.42 -0.22
N PHE A 339 1.88 16.25 0.09
CA PHE A 339 0.67 15.73 -0.55
C PHE A 339 -0.57 15.90 0.33
N MET A 340 -1.31 16.99 0.11
CA MET A 340 -2.55 17.29 0.82
C MET A 340 -3.76 16.60 0.18
N ASP A 341 -4.83 16.37 0.95
CA ASP A 341 -6.09 15.85 0.39
C ASP A 341 -6.84 16.97 -0.36
N TRP A 342 -7.47 16.59 -1.47
CA TRP A 342 -8.02 17.51 -2.48
C TRP A 342 -9.28 18.30 -2.10
N GLN A 343 -9.57 18.51 -0.82
CA GLN A 343 -10.84 19.14 -0.42
C GLN A 343 -10.99 20.60 -0.87
N ASN A 344 -9.94 21.29 -1.38
CA ASN A 344 -9.95 22.75 -1.53
C ASN A 344 -9.35 23.37 -2.82
N PHE A 345 -9.20 22.72 -4.00
CA PHE A 345 -8.50 23.40 -5.13
C PHE A 345 -8.98 23.28 -6.60
N LYS A 346 -8.52 24.30 -7.36
CA LYS A 346 -9.02 24.92 -8.62
C LYS A 346 -9.00 24.08 -9.93
N TRP A 347 -8.50 22.85 -9.92
CA TRP A 347 -8.52 21.93 -11.09
C TRP A 347 -9.65 20.89 -11.05
N PHE A 348 -10.59 21.02 -10.11
CA PHE A 348 -11.90 20.35 -10.14
C PHE A 348 -12.54 20.35 -11.55
N SER A 349 -12.24 21.38 -12.35
CA SER A 349 -12.49 21.43 -13.79
C SER A 349 -11.95 20.20 -14.53
N LEU A 350 -10.64 19.92 -14.58
CA LEU A 350 -10.10 18.80 -15.38
C LEU A 350 -10.68 17.43 -14.99
N ALA A 351 -10.84 17.14 -13.70
CA ALA A 351 -11.44 15.89 -13.24
C ALA A 351 -12.94 15.78 -13.62
N LEU A 352 -13.67 16.92 -13.68
CA LEU A 352 -15.02 16.98 -14.25
C LEU A 352 -15.01 16.84 -15.78
N TRP A 353 -14.08 17.48 -16.49
CA TRP A 353 -14.02 17.48 -17.96
C TRP A 353 -13.47 16.16 -18.52
N SER A 354 -12.64 15.45 -17.74
CA SER A 354 -12.13 14.12 -18.04
C SER A 354 -13.08 13.00 -17.64
N LEU A 355 -14.29 13.29 -17.13
CA LEU A 355 -15.29 12.28 -16.73
C LEU A 355 -15.46 11.21 -17.83
N GLY A 356 -15.07 9.98 -17.50
CA GLY A 356 -15.11 8.81 -18.38
C GLY A 356 -13.89 8.62 -19.31
N THR A 357 -12.88 9.48 -19.25
CA THR A 357 -11.69 9.46 -20.12
C THR A 357 -10.40 9.11 -19.37
N GLN A 358 -10.22 9.63 -18.14
CA GLN A 358 -9.05 9.37 -17.29
C GLN A 358 -9.43 9.50 -15.81
N THR A 359 -8.93 8.59 -14.97
CA THR A 359 -9.13 8.61 -13.50
C THR A 359 -7.86 9.10 -12.78
N PHE A 360 -7.96 10.23 -12.10
CA PHE A 360 -6.85 10.79 -11.31
C PHE A 360 -6.87 10.31 -9.85
N ALA A 361 -5.71 10.22 -9.21
CA ALA A 361 -5.61 9.94 -7.78
C ALA A 361 -5.94 11.20 -6.97
N VAL A 362 -7.02 11.14 -6.20
CA VAL A 362 -7.56 12.27 -5.43
C VAL A 362 -6.99 12.38 -4.02
N GLN A 363 -6.57 11.25 -3.44
CA GLN A 363 -6.07 11.19 -2.07
C GLN A 363 -4.57 11.50 -2.03
N GLY A 364 -4.14 12.34 -1.08
CA GLY A 364 -2.73 12.74 -0.96
C GLY A 364 -1.79 11.56 -0.77
N LEU A 365 -2.21 10.57 0.03
CA LEU A 365 -1.42 9.36 0.26
C LEU A 365 -1.22 8.52 -1.01
N SER A 366 -2.27 8.35 -1.83
CA SER A 366 -2.18 7.59 -3.08
C SER A 366 -1.25 8.28 -4.10
N ARG A 367 -1.29 9.61 -4.15
CA ARG A 367 -0.38 10.42 -4.99
C ARG A 367 1.08 10.31 -4.55
N LEU A 368 1.34 10.36 -3.25
CA LEU A 368 2.67 10.14 -2.69
C LEU A 368 3.22 8.76 -3.03
N GLU A 369 2.41 7.72 -2.83
CA GLU A 369 2.78 6.35 -3.17
C GLU A 369 3.14 6.22 -4.66
N ARG A 370 2.33 6.79 -5.57
CA ARG A 370 2.56 6.73 -7.01
C ARG A 370 3.86 7.42 -7.39
N GLU A 371 4.06 8.63 -6.88
CA GLU A 371 5.30 9.39 -7.07
C GLU A 371 6.50 8.53 -6.64
N TYR A 372 6.47 7.93 -5.45
CA TYR A 372 7.57 7.13 -4.96
C TYR A 372 7.81 5.87 -5.83
N ALA A 373 6.77 5.05 -6.01
CA ALA A 373 6.91 3.73 -6.61
C ALA A 373 7.25 3.80 -8.10
N ILE A 374 6.63 4.74 -8.84
CA ILE A 374 6.91 4.89 -10.27
C ILE A 374 8.25 5.58 -10.48
N ASN A 375 8.63 6.58 -9.67
CA ASN A 375 9.97 7.17 -9.74
C ASN A 375 11.04 6.08 -9.54
N LYS A 376 10.89 5.23 -8.52
CA LYS A 376 11.85 4.16 -8.25
C LYS A 376 11.94 3.16 -9.40
N LEU A 377 10.80 2.77 -9.96
CA LEU A 377 10.75 1.93 -11.16
C LEU A 377 11.50 2.57 -12.33
N LEU A 378 11.18 3.82 -12.66
CA LEU A 378 11.80 4.53 -13.78
C LEU A 378 13.31 4.72 -13.57
N GLN A 379 13.73 5.07 -12.36
CA GLN A 379 15.14 5.15 -12.00
C GLN A 379 15.86 3.80 -12.18
N SER A 380 15.24 2.68 -11.79
CA SER A 380 15.82 1.34 -11.98
C SER A 380 15.99 0.95 -13.45
N GLN A 381 15.25 1.60 -14.35
CA GLN A 381 15.29 1.41 -15.80
C GLN A 381 16.11 2.50 -16.50
N ASN A 382 16.96 3.22 -15.75
CA ASN A 382 17.84 4.30 -16.24
C ASN A 382 17.13 5.49 -16.88
N PHE A 383 15.87 5.77 -16.48
CA PHE A 383 15.23 7.03 -16.83
C PHE A 383 15.69 8.15 -15.91
N HIS A 384 15.80 9.35 -16.48
CA HIS A 384 16.12 10.55 -15.74
C HIS A 384 14.88 11.05 -14.98
N VAL A 385 14.86 10.77 -13.69
CA VAL A 385 13.86 11.25 -12.72
C VAL A 385 14.59 11.72 -11.47
N PRO A 386 14.06 12.72 -10.74
CA PRO A 386 14.72 13.21 -9.53
C PRO A 386 14.88 12.08 -8.50
N LYS A 387 16.10 11.85 -8.02
CA LYS A 387 16.38 10.90 -6.93
C LYS A 387 15.55 11.24 -5.69
N ILE A 388 14.77 10.28 -5.21
CA ILE A 388 14.06 10.38 -3.94
C ILE A 388 15.05 10.15 -2.80
N LEU A 389 15.29 11.18 -2.01
CA LEU A 389 16.22 11.16 -0.88
C LEU A 389 15.58 10.61 0.39
N HIS A 390 14.30 10.97 0.63
CA HIS A 390 13.54 10.54 1.81
C HIS A 390 12.04 10.58 1.54
N VAL A 391 11.26 9.80 2.29
CA VAL A 391 9.79 9.80 2.23
C VAL A 391 9.23 9.67 3.64
N SER A 392 8.26 10.51 3.98
CA SER A 392 7.60 10.51 5.28
C SER A 392 6.11 10.31 5.05
N MET A 393 5.66 9.06 5.21
CA MET A 393 4.31 8.63 4.84
C MET A 393 3.25 9.26 5.75
N GLU A 394 3.52 9.36 7.05
CA GLU A 394 2.59 9.95 8.03
C GLU A 394 2.46 11.47 7.86
N LYS A 395 3.54 12.17 7.45
CA LYS A 395 3.50 13.61 7.13
C LYS A 395 3.13 13.89 5.67
N ARG A 396 3.04 12.84 4.85
CA ARG A 396 2.82 12.89 3.41
C ARG A 396 3.82 13.80 2.69
N LEU A 397 5.10 13.64 3.02
CA LEU A 397 6.21 14.41 2.45
C LEU A 397 7.13 13.51 1.62
N LEU A 398 7.59 14.00 0.49
CA LEU A 398 8.62 13.37 -0.33
C LEU A 398 9.75 14.36 -0.57
N PHE A 399 10.98 13.95 -0.27
CA PHE A 399 12.19 14.74 -0.46
C PHE A 399 12.95 14.19 -1.65
N ARG A 400 13.35 15.05 -2.57
CA ARG A 400 14.04 14.68 -3.81
C ARG A 400 15.13 15.66 -4.16
N GLU A 401 16.05 15.24 -5.02
CA GLU A 401 17.08 16.13 -5.54
C GLU A 401 16.46 17.30 -6.32
N TYR A 402 17.13 18.45 -6.27
CA TYR A 402 16.81 19.56 -7.16
C TYR A 402 17.44 19.31 -8.53
N VAL A 403 16.63 19.33 -9.58
CA VAL A 403 17.12 19.24 -10.97
C VAL A 403 17.33 20.66 -11.49
N GLU A 404 18.56 20.96 -11.88
CA GLU A 404 18.90 22.23 -12.53
C GLU A 404 18.73 22.09 -14.05
N GLY A 405 17.93 22.96 -14.67
CA GLY A 405 17.66 22.85 -16.10
C GLY A 405 16.61 23.84 -16.60
N LYS A 406 16.32 23.77 -17.91
CA LYS A 406 15.33 24.60 -18.58
C LYS A 406 13.99 23.88 -18.65
N LYS A 407 12.89 24.56 -18.37
CA LYS A 407 11.54 23.98 -18.53
C LYS A 407 11.23 23.73 -20.01
N LEU A 408 10.56 22.62 -20.32
CA LEU A 408 10.20 22.30 -21.70
C LEU A 408 9.25 23.35 -22.31
N THR A 409 8.47 24.04 -21.49
CA THR A 409 7.62 25.17 -21.94
C THR A 409 8.42 26.29 -22.62
N GLU A 410 9.67 26.54 -22.20
CA GLU A 410 10.53 27.54 -22.86
C GLU A 410 10.96 27.08 -24.26
N VAL A 411 11.28 25.79 -24.40
CA VAL A 411 11.61 25.16 -25.69
C VAL A 411 10.42 25.27 -26.64
N ILE A 412 9.21 24.94 -26.18
CA ILE A 412 7.98 25.02 -26.98
C ILE A 412 7.69 26.46 -27.41
N LYS A 413 7.81 27.44 -26.48
CA LYS A 413 7.61 28.86 -26.80
C LYS A 413 8.60 29.38 -27.85
N ARG A 414 9.84 28.88 -27.86
CA ARG A 414 10.83 29.20 -28.92
C ARG A 414 10.42 28.64 -30.26
N ILE A 415 9.96 27.38 -30.30
CA ILE A 415 9.44 26.74 -31.52
C ILE A 415 8.30 27.56 -32.14
N PHE A 416 7.37 28.06 -31.32
CA PHE A 416 6.23 28.82 -31.82
C PHE A 416 6.56 30.22 -32.32
N LYS A 417 7.70 30.80 -31.89
CA LYS A 417 8.21 32.10 -32.37
C LYS A 417 9.04 32.01 -33.64
N ALA A 418 9.46 30.81 -34.06
CA ALA A 418 10.39 30.63 -35.17
C ALA A 418 9.76 30.85 -36.54
N GLU A 419 10.56 31.38 -37.47
CA GLU A 419 10.14 31.61 -38.85
C GLU A 419 10.51 30.44 -39.75
N TYR A 420 11.72 29.91 -39.57
CA TYR A 420 12.25 28.84 -40.40
C TYR A 420 12.61 27.63 -39.54
N ARG A 421 12.31 26.44 -40.05
CA ARG A 421 12.57 25.17 -39.33
C ARG A 421 14.04 25.01 -38.90
N LYS A 422 14.98 25.51 -39.72
CA LYS A 422 16.42 25.44 -39.43
C LYS A 422 16.83 26.14 -38.13
N GLU A 423 16.08 27.16 -37.70
CA GLU A 423 16.36 27.96 -36.49
C GLU A 423 16.10 27.19 -35.20
N ILE A 424 15.30 26.13 -35.27
CA ILE A 424 14.81 25.37 -34.11
C ILE A 424 15.17 23.89 -34.21
N THR A 425 16.25 23.58 -34.91
CA THR A 425 16.66 22.20 -35.16
C THR A 425 16.93 21.46 -33.85
N ASP A 426 17.56 22.12 -32.88
CA ASP A 426 17.90 21.52 -31.60
C ASP A 426 16.67 21.42 -30.67
N GLU A 427 15.79 22.42 -30.67
CA GLU A 427 14.51 22.33 -29.96
C GLU A 427 13.62 21.19 -30.49
N LEU A 428 13.58 20.97 -31.81
CA LEU A 428 12.85 19.85 -32.39
C LEU A 428 13.47 18.49 -32.04
N LYS A 429 14.80 18.40 -31.94
CA LYS A 429 15.47 17.18 -31.42
C LYS A 429 15.10 16.89 -29.97
N ILE A 430 14.99 17.93 -29.14
CA ILE A 430 14.51 17.79 -27.74
C ILE A 430 13.09 17.22 -27.72
N ILE A 431 12.17 17.76 -28.54
CA ILE A 431 10.79 17.25 -28.63
C ILE A 431 10.74 15.80 -29.14
N GLU A 432 11.58 15.45 -30.10
CA GLU A 432 11.74 14.09 -30.55
C GLU A 432 12.24 13.17 -29.44
N LYS A 433 13.23 13.60 -28.65
CA LYS A 433 13.71 12.86 -27.48
C LYS A 433 12.60 12.66 -26.44
N VAL A 434 11.79 13.68 -26.16
CA VAL A 434 10.62 13.57 -25.25
C VAL A 434 9.65 12.48 -25.74
N GLY A 435 9.33 12.47 -27.04
CA GLY A 435 8.50 11.41 -27.63
C GLY A 435 9.11 10.02 -27.44
N GLY A 436 10.43 9.91 -27.68
CA GLY A 436 11.17 8.66 -27.47
C GLY A 436 11.16 8.18 -26.03
N GLU A 437 11.41 9.06 -25.05
CA GLU A 437 11.34 8.72 -23.62
C GLU A 437 9.96 8.21 -23.22
N MET A 438 8.89 8.91 -23.65
CA MET A 438 7.52 8.49 -23.33
C MET A 438 7.19 7.11 -23.92
N ALA A 439 7.65 6.81 -25.12
CA ALA A 439 7.50 5.48 -25.71
C ALA A 439 8.21 4.39 -24.90
N ARG A 440 9.45 4.66 -24.45
CA ARG A 440 10.21 3.73 -23.61
C ARG A 440 9.53 3.51 -22.25
N ILE A 441 8.97 4.56 -21.63
CA ILE A 441 8.17 4.45 -20.40
C ILE A 441 6.92 3.61 -20.63
N HIS A 442 6.22 3.82 -21.76
CA HIS A 442 5.05 3.04 -22.13
C HIS A 442 5.37 1.57 -22.40
N ALA A 443 6.58 1.25 -22.88
CA ALA A 443 7.02 -0.13 -23.06
C ALA A 443 7.12 -0.90 -21.73
N LEU A 444 7.36 -0.21 -20.61
CA LEU A 444 7.29 -0.78 -19.25
C LEU A 444 5.85 -1.01 -18.76
N GLY A 445 4.84 -0.69 -19.58
CA GLY A 445 3.44 -0.72 -19.17
C GLY A 445 3.06 0.41 -18.22
N VAL A 446 3.83 1.49 -18.15
CA VAL A 446 3.52 2.67 -17.34
C VAL A 446 2.80 3.72 -18.18
N SER A 447 1.88 4.45 -17.59
CA SER A 447 1.39 5.74 -18.09
C SER A 447 1.71 6.83 -17.07
N LEU A 448 2.14 8.00 -17.53
CA LEU A 448 2.59 9.13 -16.72
C LEU A 448 1.43 9.95 -16.12
N GLY A 449 0.31 10.07 -16.83
CA GLY A 449 -0.93 10.69 -16.35
C GLY A 449 -0.97 12.22 -16.30
N ASP A 450 0.14 12.91 -16.01
CA ASP A 450 0.25 14.40 -16.05
C ASP A 450 1.49 14.85 -16.85
N THR A 451 1.41 14.66 -18.17
CA THR A 451 2.49 14.87 -19.15
C THR A 451 2.55 16.29 -19.69
N LYS A 452 2.03 17.26 -18.94
CA LYS A 452 2.13 18.68 -19.30
C LYS A 452 3.59 19.07 -19.49
N PRO A 453 3.91 19.94 -20.47
CA PRO A 453 5.28 20.42 -20.65
C PRO A 453 5.88 21.14 -19.43
N GLU A 454 5.05 21.59 -18.49
CA GLU A 454 5.48 22.19 -17.22
C GLU A 454 6.15 21.17 -16.28
N ASN A 455 5.80 19.89 -16.40
CA ASN A 455 6.31 18.79 -15.58
C ASN A 455 7.55 18.13 -16.21
N ILE A 456 8.09 18.69 -17.30
CA ILE A 456 9.26 18.17 -18.02
C ILE A 456 10.37 19.22 -18.02
N MET A 457 11.57 18.79 -17.64
CA MET A 457 12.77 19.62 -17.61
C MET A 457 13.85 19.06 -18.53
N VAL A 458 14.60 19.96 -19.16
CA VAL A 458 15.77 19.64 -19.96
C VAL A 458 17.01 20.06 -19.18
N SER A 459 17.82 19.10 -18.79
CA SER A 459 19.08 19.31 -18.05
C SER A 459 20.19 18.60 -18.80
N GLU A 460 21.25 19.32 -19.17
CA GLU A 460 22.41 18.76 -19.89
C GLU A 460 22.06 17.94 -21.15
N GLY A 461 20.94 18.25 -21.81
CA GLY A 461 20.45 17.53 -22.98
C GLY A 461 19.61 16.28 -22.67
N GLU A 462 19.43 15.94 -21.39
CA GLU A 462 18.58 14.87 -20.88
C GLU A 462 17.18 15.36 -20.49
N ILE A 463 16.20 14.46 -20.57
CA ILE A 463 14.78 14.76 -20.32
C ILE A 463 14.40 14.21 -18.94
N PHE A 464 14.08 15.11 -18.02
CA PHE A 464 13.62 14.77 -16.68
C PHE A 464 12.11 14.92 -16.55
N PHE A 465 11.45 13.86 -16.11
CA PHE A 465 10.04 13.90 -15.70
C PHE A 465 9.95 14.22 -14.21
N LEU A 466 9.34 15.36 -13.88
CA LEU A 466 9.36 15.92 -12.53
C LEU A 466 8.12 15.60 -11.69
N ASP A 467 7.02 15.17 -12.28
CA ASP A 467 5.80 14.85 -11.54
C ASP A 467 5.24 13.52 -12.01
N LEU A 468 5.15 12.57 -11.08
CA LEU A 468 4.72 11.19 -11.30
C LEU A 468 3.55 10.83 -10.38
N GLU A 469 2.93 11.81 -9.72
CA GLU A 469 1.86 11.57 -8.75
C GLU A 469 0.58 11.01 -9.38
N GLN A 470 0.40 11.22 -10.69
CA GLN A 470 -0.69 10.67 -11.50
C GLN A 470 -0.27 9.44 -12.31
N ALA A 471 0.99 9.05 -12.25
CA ALA A 471 1.49 7.91 -12.98
C ALA A 471 0.96 6.60 -12.38
N SER A 472 0.82 5.59 -13.23
CA SER A 472 0.33 4.26 -12.81
C SER A 472 0.75 3.17 -13.77
N ARG A 473 0.80 1.94 -13.27
CA ARG A 473 0.99 0.75 -14.12
C ARG A 473 -0.32 0.38 -14.80
N ASN A 474 -0.25 0.07 -16.08
CA ASN A 474 -1.37 -0.28 -16.97
C ASN A 474 -2.44 0.81 -17.10
N GLY A 475 -2.06 2.08 -17.01
CA GLY A 475 -2.97 3.20 -17.23
C GLY A 475 -3.12 3.59 -18.70
N ASN A 476 -3.63 4.79 -18.93
CA ASN A 476 -4.08 5.27 -20.24
C ASN A 476 -2.94 5.91 -21.05
N GLN A 477 -2.12 5.11 -21.72
CA GLN A 477 -1.01 5.61 -22.54
C GLN A 477 -1.41 6.58 -23.67
N PRO A 478 -2.57 6.41 -24.36
CA PRO A 478 -3.03 7.43 -25.31
C PRO A 478 -3.33 8.79 -24.68
N TRP A 479 -3.77 8.82 -23.41
CA TRP A 479 -3.99 10.07 -22.67
C TRP A 479 -2.68 10.86 -22.54
N ASP A 480 -1.57 10.20 -22.22
CA ASP A 480 -0.26 10.86 -22.09
C ASP A 480 0.16 11.58 -23.38
N ILE A 481 -0.07 10.96 -24.54
CA ILE A 481 0.24 11.58 -25.83
C ILE A 481 -0.69 12.78 -26.10
N ALA A 482 -2.00 12.60 -25.85
CA ALA A 482 -2.98 13.65 -26.04
C ALA A 482 -2.68 14.85 -25.14
N GLU A 483 -2.48 14.61 -23.85
CA GLU A 483 -2.21 15.63 -22.86
C GLU A 483 -0.94 16.41 -23.19
N PHE A 484 0.17 15.73 -23.47
CA PHE A 484 1.40 16.39 -23.91
C PHE A 484 1.19 17.30 -25.13
N LEU A 485 0.63 16.76 -26.22
CA LEU A 485 0.50 17.49 -27.48
C LEU A 485 -0.50 18.64 -27.39
N TYR A 486 -1.66 18.42 -26.76
CA TYR A 486 -2.69 19.46 -26.66
C TYR A 486 -2.30 20.54 -25.64
N TYR A 487 -1.66 20.21 -24.51
CA TYR A 487 -1.08 21.23 -23.63
C TYR A 487 0.10 21.96 -24.26
N ALA A 488 0.95 21.30 -25.05
CA ALA A 488 1.96 22.00 -25.84
C ALA A 488 1.29 23.02 -26.77
N GLY A 489 0.18 22.65 -27.41
CA GLY A 489 -0.64 23.54 -28.24
C GLY A 489 -1.25 24.72 -27.50
N HIS A 490 -1.50 24.62 -26.18
CA HIS A 490 -2.05 25.72 -25.37
C HIS A 490 -1.13 26.95 -25.35
N TYR A 491 0.19 26.77 -25.52
CA TYR A 491 1.12 27.90 -25.60
C TYR A 491 1.13 28.61 -26.96
N ALA A 492 0.32 28.16 -27.92
CA ALA A 492 0.13 28.84 -29.18
C ALA A 492 -0.75 30.09 -29.00
N SER A 493 -0.24 31.25 -29.39
CA SER A 493 -1.01 32.49 -29.52
C SER A 493 -1.83 32.51 -30.82
N LEU A 494 -2.75 33.48 -30.94
CA LEU A 494 -3.47 33.75 -32.19
C LEU A 494 -2.54 34.06 -33.38
N THR A 495 -1.32 34.52 -33.11
CA THR A 495 -0.28 34.81 -34.12
C THR A 495 0.62 33.60 -34.43
N THR A 496 0.46 32.49 -33.71
CA THR A 496 1.28 31.29 -33.91
C THR A 496 0.97 30.65 -35.26
N LYS A 497 2.02 30.44 -36.05
CA LYS A 497 1.90 29.86 -37.39
C LYS A 497 1.65 28.36 -37.27
N VAL A 498 0.57 27.85 -37.87
CA VAL A 498 0.21 26.42 -37.82
C VAL A 498 1.38 25.50 -38.24
N LYS A 499 2.29 25.96 -39.13
CA LYS A 499 3.50 25.21 -39.51
C LYS A 499 4.39 24.84 -38.32
N THR A 500 4.54 25.69 -37.30
CA THR A 500 5.40 25.42 -36.14
C THR A 500 4.78 24.37 -35.21
N VAL A 501 3.45 24.42 -35.02
CA VAL A 501 2.68 23.36 -34.35
C VAL A 501 2.86 22.02 -35.06
N ARG A 502 2.78 22.02 -36.40
CA ARG A 502 3.01 20.81 -37.20
C ARG A 502 4.43 20.26 -37.01
N TRP A 503 5.44 21.12 -37.01
CA TRP A 503 6.83 20.70 -36.81
C TRP A 503 7.06 20.06 -35.44
N LEU A 504 6.53 20.66 -34.36
CA LEU A 504 6.57 20.11 -33.00
C LEU A 504 5.88 18.75 -32.94
N THR A 505 4.64 18.68 -33.43
CA THR A 505 3.82 17.45 -33.40
C THR A 505 4.49 16.32 -34.17
N GLN A 506 5.03 16.60 -35.36
CA GLN A 506 5.77 15.62 -36.16
C GLN A 506 7.05 15.14 -35.47
N ALA A 507 7.81 16.05 -34.83
CA ALA A 507 9.02 15.67 -34.10
C ALA A 507 8.69 14.72 -32.94
N PHE A 508 7.65 15.03 -32.16
CA PHE A 508 7.21 14.18 -31.06
C PHE A 508 6.77 12.80 -31.56
N ILE A 509 5.85 12.75 -32.54
CA ILE A 509 5.32 11.49 -33.07
C ILE A 509 6.46 10.64 -33.64
N ARG A 510 7.37 11.25 -34.41
CA ARG A 510 8.53 10.55 -34.97
C ARG A 510 9.39 9.93 -33.87
N GLY A 511 9.71 10.69 -32.82
CA GLY A 511 10.47 10.18 -31.69
C GLY A 511 9.79 9.03 -30.97
N TYR A 512 8.48 9.17 -30.72
CA TYR A 512 7.67 8.15 -30.07
C TYR A 512 7.63 6.83 -30.86
N LEU A 513 7.35 6.90 -32.17
CA LEU A 513 7.28 5.70 -33.02
C LEU A 513 8.66 5.07 -33.22
N ASN A 514 9.70 5.86 -33.48
CA ASN A 514 11.07 5.36 -33.67
C ASN A 514 11.61 4.63 -32.43
N ALA A 515 11.15 5.00 -31.23
CA ALA A 515 11.50 4.34 -29.97
C ALA A 515 10.63 3.10 -29.66
N GLY A 516 9.82 2.62 -30.62
CA GLY A 516 8.97 1.44 -30.48
C GLY A 516 7.61 1.72 -29.82
N GLY A 517 7.20 2.99 -29.75
CA GLY A 517 5.89 3.38 -29.26
C GLY A 517 4.76 2.84 -30.14
N LYS A 518 3.64 2.43 -29.53
CA LYS A 518 2.53 1.80 -30.26
C LYS A 518 1.83 2.83 -31.16
N PRO A 519 1.73 2.61 -32.49
CA PRO A 519 1.04 3.52 -33.40
C PRO A 519 -0.42 3.77 -32.99
N LEU A 520 -1.09 2.71 -32.51
CA LEU A 520 -2.45 2.78 -32.02
C LEU A 520 -2.64 3.79 -30.87
N ASN A 521 -1.62 4.02 -30.04
CA ASN A 521 -1.71 5.03 -28.98
C ASN A 521 -1.74 6.44 -29.57
N VAL A 522 -0.92 6.70 -30.60
CA VAL A 522 -0.89 7.98 -31.33
C VAL A 522 -2.23 8.23 -32.04
N GLU A 523 -2.77 7.22 -32.71
CA GLU A 523 -4.09 7.31 -33.36
C GLU A 523 -5.20 7.62 -32.34
N LYS A 524 -5.24 6.88 -31.23
CA LYS A 524 -6.24 7.09 -30.17
C LYS A 524 -6.14 8.47 -29.53
N ALA A 525 -4.96 9.04 -29.40
CA ALA A 525 -4.75 10.41 -28.90
C ALA A 525 -5.49 11.46 -29.74
N ALA A 526 -5.75 11.17 -31.02
CA ALA A 526 -6.52 12.04 -31.92
C ALA A 526 -8.04 11.98 -31.72
N SER A 527 -8.54 11.08 -30.87
CA SER A 527 -9.96 10.80 -30.74
C SER A 527 -10.73 11.98 -30.12
N PRO A 528 -12.02 12.15 -30.48
CA PRO A 528 -12.90 13.14 -29.86
C PRO A 528 -13.00 13.00 -28.33
N LEU A 529 -12.72 11.80 -27.81
CA LEU A 529 -12.69 11.51 -26.37
C LEU A 529 -11.68 12.42 -25.65
N TYR A 530 -10.51 12.64 -26.22
CA TYR A 530 -9.46 13.46 -25.61
C TYR A 530 -9.50 14.91 -26.06
N THR A 531 -9.72 15.18 -27.35
CA THR A 531 -9.70 16.56 -27.87
C THR A 531 -10.73 17.48 -27.21
N LYS A 532 -11.90 16.94 -26.83
CA LYS A 532 -12.96 17.70 -26.12
C LYS A 532 -12.50 18.27 -24.78
N VAL A 533 -11.53 17.63 -24.12
CA VAL A 533 -11.01 18.08 -22.82
C VAL A 533 -10.21 19.37 -22.99
N PHE A 534 -9.52 19.50 -24.12
CA PHE A 534 -8.61 20.61 -24.40
C PHE A 534 -9.24 21.74 -25.22
N SER A 535 -10.44 21.55 -25.78
CA SER A 535 -11.16 22.57 -26.57
C SER A 535 -11.48 23.84 -25.80
N ILE A 536 -11.41 23.80 -24.47
CA ILE A 536 -11.66 24.96 -23.59
C ILE A 536 -10.44 25.88 -23.53
N PHE A 537 -9.22 25.35 -23.71
CA PHE A 537 -7.97 26.10 -23.49
C PHE A 537 -7.08 26.17 -24.73
N THR A 538 -7.28 25.32 -25.72
CA THR A 538 -6.44 25.25 -26.93
C THR A 538 -7.24 25.67 -28.16
N LEU A 539 -6.62 26.49 -29.03
CA LEU A 539 -7.29 27.03 -30.21
C LEU A 539 -7.78 25.89 -31.16
N PRO A 540 -9.01 25.98 -31.72
CA PRO A 540 -9.58 24.90 -32.55
C PRO A 540 -8.72 24.50 -33.75
N ASN A 541 -8.08 25.47 -34.42
CA ASN A 541 -7.18 25.22 -35.55
C ASN A 541 -5.91 24.46 -35.13
N VAL A 542 -5.41 24.69 -33.92
CA VAL A 542 -4.26 23.99 -33.33
C VAL A 542 -4.65 22.54 -32.99
N LEU A 543 -5.79 22.35 -32.31
CA LEU A 543 -6.33 21.02 -32.00
C LEU A 543 -6.56 20.19 -33.26
N PHE A 544 -7.15 20.79 -34.29
CA PHE A 544 -7.40 20.12 -35.57
C PHE A 544 -6.09 19.73 -36.27
N ALA A 545 -5.09 20.62 -36.29
CA ALA A 545 -3.78 20.33 -36.88
C ALA A 545 -3.08 19.16 -36.17
N ILE A 546 -3.10 19.13 -34.83
CA ILE A 546 -2.51 18.05 -34.03
C ILE A 546 -3.27 16.73 -34.29
N SER A 547 -4.61 16.74 -34.16
CA SER A 547 -5.44 15.54 -34.34
C SER A 547 -5.25 14.91 -35.73
N ASN A 548 -5.20 15.72 -36.79
CA ASN A 548 -4.98 15.22 -38.15
C ASN A 548 -3.59 14.59 -38.32
N LEU A 549 -2.54 15.20 -37.77
CA LEU A 549 -1.19 14.62 -37.83
C LEU A 549 -1.10 13.29 -37.10
N CYS A 550 -1.74 13.15 -35.93
CA CYS A 550 -1.82 11.89 -35.21
C CYS A 550 -2.53 10.79 -36.03
N LYS A 551 -3.60 11.13 -36.77
CA LYS A 551 -4.30 10.20 -37.67
C LYS A 551 -3.48 9.84 -38.93
N GLU A 552 -2.77 10.81 -39.50
CA GLU A 552 -1.95 10.62 -40.69
C GLU A 552 -0.72 9.75 -40.44
N ALA A 553 -0.11 9.85 -39.25
CA ALA A 553 1.10 9.11 -38.90
C ALA A 553 0.91 7.58 -39.03
N VAL A 554 -0.22 7.07 -38.56
CA VAL A 554 -0.54 5.63 -38.59
C VAL A 554 -0.87 5.11 -39.99
N LYS A 555 -1.43 5.97 -40.86
CA LYS A 555 -1.69 5.59 -42.26
C LYS A 555 -0.39 5.35 -43.04
N LYS A 556 0.68 6.07 -42.73
CA LYS A 556 1.99 5.88 -43.40
C LYS A 556 2.72 4.62 -42.94
N GLU A 557 2.61 4.27 -41.67
CA GLU A 557 3.20 3.05 -41.11
C GLU A 557 2.54 1.76 -41.63
N ASN A 558 1.20 1.76 -41.73
CA ASN A 558 0.46 0.62 -42.28
C ASN A 558 0.74 0.38 -43.77
N VAL A 559 1.11 1.42 -44.53
CA VAL A 559 1.54 1.28 -45.93
C VAL A 559 2.95 0.70 -46.01
N SER A 560 3.88 1.11 -45.14
CA SER A 560 5.24 0.54 -45.10
C SER A 560 5.34 -0.91 -44.63
N LEU A 561 4.38 -1.38 -43.83
CA LEU A 561 4.30 -2.78 -43.37
C LEU A 561 3.51 -3.69 -44.33
N GLY A 562 2.78 -3.11 -45.29
CA GLY A 562 2.05 -3.84 -46.34
C GLY A 562 2.88 -4.09 -47.61
N GLU A 563 4.08 -3.51 -47.69
CA GLU A 563 5.04 -3.67 -48.80
C GLU A 563 6.28 -4.48 -48.41
N SER A 564 6.31 -5.10 -47.23
CA SER A 564 7.40 -5.98 -46.75
C SER A 564 7.04 -7.46 -46.81
#